data_AF-A0A0M3AGU3-F1
#
_entry.id   AF-A0A0M3AGU3-F1
#
_cell.length_a   1.000
_cell.length_b   1.000
_cell.length_c   1.000
_cell.angle_alpha   90.00
_cell.angle_beta   90.00
_cell.angle_gamma   90.00
#
_symmetry.space_group_name_H-M   'P 1'
#
loop_
_entity.id
_entity.type
_entity.pdbx_description
1 polymer ?
#
loop_
_entity_poly.entity_id
_entity_poly.type
_entity_poly.pdbx_seq_one_letter_code
_entity_poly.pdbx_strand_id
1 'polypeptide(L)'
;MELRYLKRRARGAEHKSMRVRDGGSGTPGGLIRRLIDATAAAREHLPDDCLWAYHNVGGLRGGIFDLKHQLAAWALRHGISDDDGKPLHLLLSRLRKTHKALWYTKTEGHMTRFAVGHSREVAARHYADLPSLRPLHET
;
A
#
# COMPACT_ATOMS: atom_id res chain seq x y z
N MET A 1 4.99 -7.75 -14.43
CA MET A 1 6.14 -7.95 -13.53
C MET A 1 5.84 -8.98 -12.46
N GLU A 2 6.81 -9.82 -12.11
CA GLU A 2 6.81 -10.63 -10.89
C GLU A 2 7.55 -9.86 -9.79
N LEU A 3 6.91 -9.71 -8.63
CA LEU A 3 7.50 -9.10 -7.44
C LEU A 3 7.80 -10.20 -6.42
N ARG A 4 9.03 -10.25 -5.92
CA ARG A 4 9.42 -11.06 -4.77
C ARG A 4 9.69 -10.13 -3.59
N TYR A 5 9.15 -10.45 -2.43
CA TYR A 5 9.25 -9.57 -1.26
C TYR A 5 9.27 -10.35 0.05
N LEU A 6 9.85 -9.72 1.07
CA LEU A 6 9.92 -10.26 2.43
C LEU A 6 8.79 -9.71 3.30
N LYS A 7 7.84 -10.56 3.68
CA LYS A 7 6.79 -10.25 4.65
C LYS A 7 7.25 -10.61 6.06
N ARG A 8 8.00 -9.70 6.70
CA ARG A 8 8.62 -9.89 8.04
C ARG A 8 7.69 -10.41 9.15
N ARG A 9 6.38 -10.18 9.05
CA ARG A 9 5.39 -10.65 10.04
C ARG A 9 4.81 -12.04 9.77
N ALA A 10 5.12 -12.66 8.63
CA ALA A 10 4.58 -13.97 8.25
C ALA A 10 5.55 -15.08 8.70
N ARG A 11 5.69 -15.24 10.01
CA ARG A 11 6.61 -16.21 10.66
C ARG A 11 6.56 -17.59 9.97
N GLY A 12 7.70 -18.06 9.45
CA GLY A 12 7.85 -19.35 8.76
C GLY A 12 7.36 -19.37 7.29
N ALA A 13 6.87 -18.26 6.77
CA ALA A 13 6.43 -18.10 5.38
C ALA A 13 6.68 -16.67 4.88
N GLU A 14 7.83 -16.10 5.23
CA GLU A 14 8.16 -14.68 5.05
C GLU A 14 8.38 -14.34 3.57
N HIS A 15 8.99 -15.24 2.80
CA HIS A 15 9.24 -15.03 1.38
C HIS A 15 7.96 -15.19 0.58
N LYS A 16 7.59 -14.14 -0.18
CA LYS A 16 6.39 -14.10 -1.00
C LYS A 16 6.72 -13.67 -2.41
N SER A 17 5.96 -14.20 -3.36
CA SER A 17 5.93 -13.73 -4.75
C SER A 17 4.52 -13.33 -5.15
N MET A 18 4.39 -12.36 -6.04
CA MET A 18 3.12 -12.03 -6.68
C MET A 18 3.32 -11.42 -8.05
N ARG A 19 2.36 -11.64 -8.95
CA ARG A 19 2.28 -10.93 -10.22
C ARG A 19 1.58 -9.59 -10.04
N VAL A 20 2.17 -8.54 -10.59
CA VAL A 20 1.59 -7.20 -10.63
C VAL A 20 1.42 -6.74 -12.07
N ARG A 21 0.30 -6.04 -12.33
CA ARG A 21 0.04 -5.37 -13.60
C ARG A 21 1.14 -4.35 -13.88
N ASP A 22 1.54 -4.30 -15.14
CA ASP A 22 2.78 -3.69 -15.57
C ASP A 22 2.70 -3.33 -17.07
N GLY A 23 3.57 -2.43 -17.55
CA GLY A 23 3.60 -1.99 -18.96
C GLY A 23 3.23 -0.51 -19.19
N GLY A 24 2.73 0.19 -18.17
CA GLY A 24 2.45 1.63 -18.25
C GLY A 24 2.85 2.37 -16.99
N SER A 25 3.09 3.68 -17.10
CA SER A 25 3.52 4.55 -16.00
C SER A 25 2.61 4.56 -14.77
N GLY A 26 1.30 4.45 -14.99
CA GLY A 26 0.28 4.38 -13.93
C GLY A 26 -0.01 2.96 -13.43
N THR A 27 0.72 1.95 -13.92
CA THR A 27 0.58 0.57 -13.43
C THR A 27 1.44 0.37 -12.19
N PRO A 28 1.07 -0.53 -11.24
CA PRO A 28 1.90 -0.82 -10.08
C PRO A 28 3.33 -1.23 -10.47
N GLY A 29 3.50 -2.09 -11.48
CA GLY A 29 4.82 -2.47 -11.98
C GLY A 29 5.59 -1.28 -12.57
N GLY A 30 4.95 -0.43 -13.37
CA GLY A 30 5.57 0.76 -13.93
C GLY A 30 5.99 1.79 -12.87
N LEU A 31 5.20 1.96 -11.81
CA LEU A 31 5.56 2.82 -10.67
C LEU A 31 6.79 2.27 -9.91
N ILE A 32 6.85 0.95 -9.69
CA ILE A 32 8.00 0.31 -9.04
C ILE A 32 9.27 0.49 -9.88
N ARG A 33 9.21 0.27 -11.19
CA ARG A 33 10.36 0.50 -12.09
C ARG A 33 10.85 1.93 -12.04
N ARG A 34 9.93 2.90 -12.17
CA ARG A 34 10.27 4.33 -12.08
C ARG A 34 10.94 4.70 -10.77
N LEU A 35 10.51 4.12 -9.66
CA LEU A 35 11.14 4.35 -8.37
C LEU A 35 12.56 3.76 -8.33
N ILE A 36 12.77 2.56 -8.88
CA ILE A 36 14.10 1.96 -8.99
C ILE A 36 15.00 2.85 -9.86
N ASP A 37 14.51 3.26 -11.04
CA ASP A 37 15.25 4.11 -11.98
C ASP A 37 15.61 5.45 -11.34
N ALA A 38 14.64 6.12 -10.69
CA ALA A 38 14.85 7.41 -10.03
C ALA A 38 15.81 7.33 -8.83
N THR A 39 16.06 6.13 -8.29
CA THR A 39 16.94 5.91 -7.14
C THR A 39 18.24 5.20 -7.52
N ALA A 40 18.52 4.98 -8.81
CA ALA A 40 19.68 4.21 -9.28
C ALA A 40 21.01 4.74 -8.73
N ALA A 41 21.27 6.04 -8.85
CA ALA A 41 22.50 6.66 -8.35
C ALA A 41 22.65 6.53 -6.82
N ALA A 42 21.54 6.65 -6.06
CA ALA A 42 21.58 6.46 -4.61
C ALA A 42 21.93 5.01 -4.23
N ARG A 43 21.55 4.04 -5.06
CA ARG A 43 21.78 2.61 -4.83
C ARG A 43 23.21 2.18 -5.09
N GLU A 44 23.96 2.90 -5.93
CA GLU A 44 25.41 2.69 -6.08
C GLU A 44 26.16 2.88 -4.76
N HIS A 45 25.61 3.72 -3.87
CA HIS A 45 26.18 4.04 -2.57
C HIS A 45 25.44 3.39 -1.39
N LEU A 46 24.36 2.65 -1.66
CA LEU A 46 23.52 2.01 -0.65
C LEU A 46 23.10 0.61 -1.12
N PRO A 47 23.90 -0.43 -0.81
CA PRO A 47 23.68 -1.81 -1.29
C PRO A 47 22.54 -2.55 -0.56
N ASP A 48 21.45 -1.85 -0.22
CA ASP A 48 20.27 -2.42 0.43
C ASP A 48 19.21 -2.85 -0.61
N ASP A 49 18.54 -3.98 -0.34
CA ASP A 49 17.42 -4.51 -1.13
C ASP A 49 16.09 -3.76 -0.92
N CYS A 50 16.09 -2.73 -0.07
CA CYS A 50 14.92 -1.88 0.12
C CYS A 50 14.48 -1.21 -1.19
N LEU A 51 13.17 -1.26 -1.44
CA LEU A 51 12.55 -0.60 -2.60
C LEU A 51 12.69 0.94 -2.55
N TRP A 52 12.72 1.51 -1.35
CA TRP A 52 12.88 2.96 -1.16
C TRP A 52 14.33 3.27 -0.82
N ALA A 53 14.94 4.20 -1.53
CA ALA A 53 16.25 4.76 -1.23
C ALA A 53 16.16 6.29 -1.36
N TYR A 54 16.60 7.03 -0.35
CA TYR A 54 16.49 8.48 -0.30
C TYR A 54 17.59 9.11 0.55
N HIS A 55 17.87 10.39 0.31
CA HIS A 55 18.76 11.19 1.14
C HIS A 55 17.97 11.98 2.19
N ASN A 56 18.44 12.00 3.43
CA ASN A 56 17.94 12.87 4.49
C ASN A 56 19.11 13.42 5.32
N VAL A 57 18.82 14.22 6.34
CA VAL A 57 19.79 14.62 7.36
C VAL A 57 20.50 13.38 7.90
N GLY A 58 21.82 13.34 7.74
CA GLY A 58 22.67 12.20 8.12
C GLY A 58 22.95 11.18 7.01
N GLY A 59 22.55 11.43 5.76
CA GLY A 59 23.00 10.66 4.58
C GLY A 59 21.92 9.83 3.89
N LEU A 60 22.37 8.91 3.03
CA LEU A 60 21.51 7.99 2.27
C LEU A 60 20.92 6.90 3.18
N ARG A 61 19.63 6.59 2.97
CA ARG A 61 18.90 5.58 3.74
C ARG A 61 18.03 4.71 2.85
N GLY A 62 17.93 3.44 3.23
CA GLY A 62 17.06 2.43 2.61
C GLY A 62 15.80 2.21 3.44
N GLY A 63 14.68 1.92 2.79
CA GLY A 63 13.42 1.58 3.46
C GLY A 63 12.58 2.80 3.80
N ILE A 64 11.69 2.68 4.79
CA ILE A 64 10.83 3.78 5.21
C ILE A 64 10.92 3.93 6.73
N PHE A 65 11.35 5.10 7.19
CA PHE A 65 11.50 5.43 8.61
C PHE A 65 10.73 6.71 8.93
N ASP A 66 10.13 6.75 10.12
CA ASP A 66 9.42 7.92 10.67
C ASP A 66 8.51 8.68 9.69
N LEU A 67 7.54 7.99 9.07
CA LEU A 67 6.60 8.67 8.17
C LEU A 67 5.63 9.61 8.88
N LYS A 68 5.51 9.57 10.22
CA LYS A 68 4.44 10.27 10.93
C LYS A 68 4.47 11.76 10.63
N HIS A 69 5.66 12.37 10.70
CA HIS A 69 5.87 13.78 10.40
C HIS A 69 5.79 14.07 8.90
N GLN A 70 6.34 13.18 8.06
CA GLN A 70 6.35 13.35 6.61
C GLN A 70 4.94 13.32 6.01
N LEU A 71 4.06 12.44 6.50
CA LEU A 71 2.69 12.32 6.02
C LEU A 71 1.82 13.52 6.40
N ALA A 72 1.98 14.05 7.61
CA ALA A 72 1.28 15.25 8.03
C ALA A 72 1.71 16.46 7.19
N ALA A 73 3.02 16.64 6.97
CA ALA A 73 3.54 17.70 6.12
C ALA A 73 3.11 17.55 4.65
N TRP A 74 3.03 16.30 4.15
CA TRP A 74 2.56 16.00 2.81
C TRP A 74 1.06 16.32 2.66
N ALA A 75 0.21 15.89 3.59
CA ALA A 75 -1.22 16.18 3.58
C ALA A 75 -1.49 17.69 3.56
N LEU A 76 -0.78 18.46 4.40
CA LEU A 76 -0.88 19.92 4.44
C LEU A 76 -0.48 20.55 3.10
N ARG A 77 0.68 20.16 2.54
CA ARG A 77 1.20 20.70 1.27
C ARG A 77 0.24 20.50 0.10
N HIS A 78 -0.54 19.42 0.13
CA HIS A 78 -1.48 19.06 -0.93
C HIS A 78 -2.94 19.43 -0.60
N GLY A 79 -3.20 20.16 0.49
CA GLY A 79 -4.55 20.59 0.87
C GLY A 79 -5.50 19.43 1.16
N ILE A 80 -4.98 18.31 1.68
CA ILE A 80 -5.80 17.14 2.04
C ILE A 80 -6.30 17.35 3.46
N SER A 81 -7.59 17.65 3.59
CA SER A 81 -8.24 17.91 4.87
C SER A 81 -9.20 16.80 5.28
N ASP A 82 -9.48 16.73 6.58
CA ASP A 82 -10.58 15.96 7.16
C ASP A 82 -11.91 16.73 7.12
N ASP A 83 -12.96 16.13 7.68
CA ASP A 83 -14.31 16.68 7.69
C ASP A 83 -14.44 17.98 8.52
N ASP A 84 -13.50 18.23 9.44
CA ASP A 84 -13.42 19.46 10.24
C ASP A 84 -12.54 20.54 9.57
N GLY A 85 -12.05 20.28 8.36
CA GLY A 85 -11.16 21.19 7.61
C GLY A 85 -9.70 21.19 8.08
N LYS A 86 -9.31 20.32 9.01
CA LYS A 86 -7.92 20.19 9.49
C LYS A 86 -7.12 19.29 8.55
N PRO A 87 -5.77 19.39 8.48
CA PRO A 87 -4.96 18.47 7.68
C PRO A 87 -5.22 17.02 8.07
N LEU A 88 -5.54 16.18 7.10
CA LEU A 88 -5.97 14.80 7.31
C LEU A 88 -4.86 13.99 8.01
N HIS A 89 -5.19 13.35 9.13
CA HIS A 89 -4.29 12.40 9.78
C HIS A 89 -4.20 11.08 9.01
N LEU A 90 -3.24 10.98 8.09
CA LEU A 90 -3.03 9.82 7.24
C LEU A 90 -2.48 8.62 8.01
N LEU A 91 -3.36 7.65 8.30
CA LEU A 91 -2.99 6.35 8.83
C LEU A 91 -2.78 5.35 7.69
N LEU A 92 -1.52 5.08 7.32
CA LEU A 92 -1.21 4.12 6.24
C LEU A 92 -1.78 2.72 6.47
N SER A 93 -1.92 2.30 7.74
CA SER A 93 -2.56 1.04 8.11
C SER A 93 -4.03 0.97 7.66
N ARG A 94 -4.71 2.12 7.52
CA ARG A 94 -6.09 2.21 7.05
C ARG A 94 -6.19 2.21 5.52
N LEU A 95 -5.17 2.67 4.78
CA LEU A 95 -5.20 2.69 3.31
C LEU A 95 -5.48 1.31 2.71
N ARG A 96 -4.89 0.25 3.27
CA ARG A 96 -5.20 -1.13 2.83
C ARG A 96 -6.67 -1.48 3.04
N LYS A 97 -7.26 -1.08 4.16
CA LYS A 97 -8.68 -1.32 4.46
C LYS A 97 -9.56 -0.53 3.50
N THR A 98 -9.29 0.75 3.30
CA THR A 98 -10.01 1.61 2.34
C THR A 98 -9.95 1.03 0.93
N HIS A 99 -8.76 0.64 0.45
CA HIS A 99 -8.61 0.03 -0.86
C HIS A 99 -9.40 -1.28 -0.99
N LYS A 100 -9.37 -2.15 0.04
CA LYS A 100 -10.15 -3.39 0.02
C LYS A 100 -11.66 -3.12 0.07
N ALA A 101 -12.14 -2.17 0.87
CA ALA A 101 -13.55 -1.77 0.88
C ALA A 101 -13.99 -1.26 -0.50
N LEU A 102 -13.23 -0.35 -1.12
CA LEU A 102 -13.49 0.14 -2.47
C LEU A 102 -13.47 -1.00 -3.52
N TRP A 103 -12.56 -1.96 -3.37
CA TRP A 103 -12.51 -3.14 -4.24
C TRP A 103 -13.75 -4.03 -4.04
N TYR A 104 -14.21 -4.20 -2.80
CA TYR A 104 -15.43 -4.97 -2.49
C TYR A 104 -16.67 -4.36 -3.15
N THR A 105 -16.82 -3.04 -3.04
CA THR A 105 -17.86 -2.28 -3.74
C THR A 105 -17.76 -2.44 -5.25
N LYS A 106 -16.56 -2.32 -5.83
CA LYS A 106 -16.34 -2.52 -7.27
C LYS A 106 -16.64 -3.94 -7.75
N THR A 107 -16.55 -4.92 -6.87
CA THR A 107 -16.94 -6.31 -7.17
C THR A 107 -18.39 -6.61 -6.82
N GLU A 108 -19.21 -5.60 -6.49
CA GLU A 108 -20.63 -5.76 -6.16
C GLU A 108 -20.87 -6.82 -5.08
N GLY A 109 -19.97 -6.90 -4.09
CA GLY A 109 -20.07 -7.90 -3.02
C GLY A 109 -19.61 -9.32 -3.38
N HIS A 110 -19.19 -9.60 -4.61
CA HIS A 110 -18.76 -10.93 -5.05
C HIS A 110 -17.47 -11.42 -4.35
N MET A 111 -17.66 -12.22 -3.31
CA MET A 111 -16.60 -12.69 -2.39
C MET A 111 -15.43 -13.39 -3.10
N THR A 112 -15.69 -14.15 -4.17
CA THR A 112 -14.65 -14.88 -4.93
C THR A 112 -13.70 -13.92 -5.67
N ARG A 113 -14.21 -12.80 -6.18
CA ARG A 113 -13.40 -11.74 -6.84
C ARG A 113 -12.74 -10.82 -5.82
N PHE A 114 -13.34 -10.70 -4.64
CA PHE A 114 -12.86 -9.84 -3.57
C PHE A 114 -11.71 -10.45 -2.74
N ALA A 115 -11.79 -11.76 -2.44
CA ALA A 115 -10.91 -12.44 -1.50
C ALA A 115 -9.45 -12.61 -1.98
N VAL A 116 -9.09 -12.09 -3.16
CA VAL A 116 -7.72 -12.17 -3.70
C VAL A 116 -6.68 -11.74 -2.64
N GLY A 117 -5.76 -12.68 -2.35
CA GLY A 117 -4.68 -12.52 -1.37
C GLY A 117 -5.03 -12.87 0.09
N HIS A 118 -6.22 -13.39 0.38
CA HIS A 118 -6.63 -13.89 1.69
C HIS A 118 -7.54 -15.12 1.56
N SER A 119 -7.79 -15.83 2.67
CA SER A 119 -8.94 -16.75 2.71
C SER A 119 -10.25 -15.94 2.66
N ARG A 120 -11.35 -16.59 2.29
CA ARG A 120 -12.68 -15.95 2.22
C ARG A 120 -13.11 -15.44 3.58
N GLU A 121 -12.84 -16.20 4.63
CA GLU A 121 -13.19 -15.87 6.02
C GLU A 121 -12.43 -14.62 6.49
N VAL A 122 -11.12 -14.54 6.22
CA VAL A 122 -10.29 -13.37 6.54
C VAL A 122 -10.75 -12.15 5.73
N ALA A 123 -11.12 -12.35 4.46
CA ALA A 123 -11.62 -11.29 3.61
C ALA A 123 -12.95 -10.73 4.15
N ALA A 124 -13.91 -11.60 4.47
CA ALA A 124 -15.22 -11.23 4.97
C ALA A 124 -15.12 -10.45 6.29
N ARG A 125 -14.47 -11.04 7.30
CA ARG A 125 -14.37 -10.48 8.65
C ARG A 125 -13.67 -9.13 8.72
N HIS A 126 -12.65 -8.89 7.89
CA HIS A 126 -11.81 -7.69 8.04
C HIS A 126 -12.16 -6.56 7.08
N TYR A 127 -12.97 -6.82 6.06
CA TYR A 127 -13.15 -5.88 4.95
C TYR A 127 -14.55 -5.86 4.34
N ALA A 128 -15.40 -6.88 4.54
CA ALA A 128 -16.78 -6.90 4.03
C ALA A 128 -17.81 -6.63 5.14
N ASP A 129 -17.58 -7.16 6.34
CA ASP A 129 -18.41 -6.94 7.53
C ASP A 129 -18.15 -5.53 8.11
N LEU A 130 -18.61 -4.52 7.37
CA LEU A 130 -18.65 -3.12 7.75
C LEU A 130 -20.10 -2.65 7.60
N PRO A 131 -20.67 -1.89 8.56
CA PRO A 131 -22.06 -1.44 8.49
C PRO A 131 -22.43 -0.76 7.16
N SER A 132 -21.52 0.05 6.61
CA SER A 132 -21.70 0.75 5.34
C SER A 132 -21.69 -0.15 4.10
N LEU A 133 -21.29 -1.42 4.23
CA LEU A 133 -21.18 -2.39 3.13
C LEU A 133 -22.19 -3.54 3.24
N ARG A 134 -22.95 -3.63 4.35
CA ARG A 134 -24.00 -4.63 4.55
C ARG A 134 -25.01 -4.72 3.42
N PRO A 135 -25.51 -3.60 2.83
CA PRO A 135 -26.47 -3.68 1.72
C PRO A 135 -25.96 -4.41 0.47
N LEU A 136 -24.64 -4.65 0.35
CA LEU A 136 -24.05 -5.38 -0.78
C LEU A 136 -24.13 -6.90 -0.63
N HIS A 137 -24.48 -7.43 0.55
CA HIS A 137 -24.42 -8.87 0.83
C HIS A 137 -25.42 -9.38 1.87
N GLU A 138 -26.11 -8.50 2.57
CA GLU A 138 -27.25 -8.80 3.44
C GLU A 138 -28.50 -8.28 2.72
N THR A 139 -29.36 -9.21 2.31
CA THR A 139 -30.73 -8.98 1.79
C THR A 139 -31.72 -9.56 2.78
#